data_AF-X6M528-F1
#
_entry.id   AF-X6M528-F1
#
_cell.length_a   1.000
_cell.length_b   1.000
_cell.length_c   1.000
_cell.angle_alpha   90.00
_cell.angle_beta   90.00
_cell.angle_gamma   90.00
#
_symmetry.space_group_name_H-M   'P 1'
#
loop_
_entity.id
_entity.type
_entity.pdbx_description
1 polymer ?
#
loop_
_entity_poly.entity_id
_entity_poly.type
_entity_poly.pdbx_seq_one_letter_code
_entity_poly.pdbx_strand_id
1 'polypeptide(L)'
;MTLYIIRGAGFGGDYIHKIIWSLFCLLAGLTSTSREYLEIFLFTSGIWSIFEVLAWTTGMRGGEVIKPNLMGLTLHPLIAAFLRGLSEGGGFTLIHLLFVDCYIIESKQCTTWVHWSWIGMNIALFGVDVIASIYYPNSISSVRDMTAPASFRFVCFLVILGGLVTYTLPKYQALRIWNCVVPTTWIFGVGWNALLYFLGARWVSNKKDGLSKAPPLQQIAGLFFDGFFEVSAVYASLIALYFASTQFF
;
A
#
# COMPACT_ATOMS: atom_id res chain seq x y z
N MET A 1 23.30 12.74 3.17
CA MET A 1 22.77 12.02 4.35
C MET A 1 21.49 11.37 3.91
N THR A 2 21.37 10.06 4.07
CA THR A 2 20.27 9.27 3.52
C THR A 2 19.53 8.60 4.66
N LEU A 3 18.20 8.65 4.62
CA LEU A 3 17.32 8.04 5.61
C LEU A 3 16.81 6.71 5.07
N TYR A 4 17.00 5.63 5.81
CA TYR A 4 16.56 4.30 5.46
C TYR A 4 15.52 3.79 6.45
N ILE A 5 14.47 3.16 5.93
CA ILE A 5 13.56 2.32 6.70
C ILE A 5 13.91 0.86 6.44
N ILE A 6 14.19 0.14 7.52
CA ILE A 6 14.58 -1.27 7.51
C ILE A 6 13.43 -2.06 8.14
N ARG A 7 12.96 -3.10 7.45
CA ARG A 7 11.87 -3.97 7.90
C ARG A 7 12.42 -5.34 8.30
N GLY A 8 12.08 -5.79 9.49
CA GLY A 8 12.22 -7.19 9.90
C GLY A 8 10.98 -7.97 9.42
N ALA A 9 11.16 -9.26 9.12
CA ALA A 9 10.22 -10.21 8.47
C ALA A 9 10.58 -10.48 7.00
N GLY A 10 11.35 -11.54 6.75
CA GLY A 10 11.84 -12.00 5.44
C GLY A 10 10.92 -11.73 4.24
N PHE A 11 11.49 -11.20 3.16
CA PHE A 11 10.77 -10.83 1.94
C PHE A 11 10.26 -12.12 1.27
N GLY A 12 8.95 -12.22 1.04
CA GLY A 12 8.30 -13.38 0.44
C GLY A 12 7.16 -13.98 1.27
N GLY A 13 7.21 -13.90 2.61
CA GLY A 13 6.06 -14.25 3.47
C GLY A 13 4.94 -13.21 3.43
N ASP A 14 5.31 -11.99 3.07
CA ASP A 14 4.47 -10.80 3.06
C ASP A 14 3.55 -10.69 1.81
N TYR A 15 3.57 -11.69 0.93
CA TYR A 15 2.90 -11.63 -0.39
C TYR A 15 1.66 -12.50 -0.51
N ILE A 16 1.71 -13.70 0.06
CA ILE A 16 0.65 -14.70 -0.08
C ILE A 16 -0.66 -14.14 0.45
N HIS A 17 -0.62 -13.49 1.61
CA HIS A 17 -1.81 -12.91 2.22
C HIS A 17 -2.33 -11.71 1.42
N LYS A 18 -1.47 -10.89 0.80
CA LYS A 18 -1.89 -9.75 -0.06
C LYS A 18 -2.54 -10.23 -1.36
N ILE A 19 -2.03 -11.32 -1.94
CA ILE A 19 -2.64 -11.94 -3.13
C ILE A 19 -4.01 -12.54 -2.78
N ILE A 20 -4.09 -13.35 -1.71
CA ILE A 20 -5.36 -13.91 -1.23
C ILE A 20 -6.37 -12.79 -0.96
N TRP A 21 -5.92 -11.73 -0.31
CA TRP A 21 -6.73 -10.55 -0.03
C TRP A 21 -7.27 -9.89 -1.29
N SER A 22 -6.46 -9.80 -2.33
CA SER A 22 -6.85 -9.13 -3.55
C SER A 22 -7.78 -9.98 -4.41
N LEU A 23 -7.72 -11.31 -4.25
CA LEU A 23 -8.77 -12.19 -4.76
C LEU A 23 -10.09 -11.97 -4.01
N PHE A 24 -10.07 -11.76 -2.69
CA PHE A 24 -11.28 -11.35 -1.97
C PHE A 24 -11.80 -10.00 -2.47
N CYS A 25 -10.93 -8.99 -2.65
CA CYS A 25 -11.34 -7.69 -3.20
C CYS A 25 -11.90 -7.80 -4.63
N LEU A 26 -11.32 -8.66 -5.46
CA LEU A 26 -11.85 -8.95 -6.79
C LEU A 26 -13.27 -9.55 -6.69
N LEU A 27 -13.47 -10.54 -5.81
CA LEU A 27 -14.78 -11.11 -5.54
C LEU A 27 -15.75 -10.08 -4.97
N ALA A 28 -15.28 -9.15 -4.14
CA ALA A 28 -16.06 -8.00 -3.65
C ALA A 28 -16.58 -7.17 -4.81
N GLY A 29 -15.67 -6.79 -5.72
CA GLY A 29 -16.02 -6.00 -6.90
C GLY A 29 -17.01 -6.74 -7.80
N LEU A 30 -16.79 -8.04 -8.03
CA LEU A 30 -17.67 -8.87 -8.86
C LEU A 30 -19.07 -9.10 -8.26
N THR A 31 -19.20 -9.10 -6.94
CA THR A 31 -20.46 -9.34 -6.23
C THR A 31 -21.15 -8.06 -5.75
N SER A 32 -20.49 -6.91 -5.90
CA SER A 32 -21.06 -5.62 -5.53
C SER A 32 -22.19 -5.22 -6.47
N THR A 33 -23.16 -4.47 -5.93
CA THR A 33 -24.25 -3.87 -6.70
C THR A 33 -23.77 -2.73 -7.60
N SER A 34 -22.60 -2.16 -7.30
CA SER A 34 -21.96 -1.13 -8.11
C SER A 34 -20.76 -1.69 -8.85
N ARG A 35 -20.80 -1.57 -10.19
CA ARG A 35 -19.69 -1.93 -11.08
C ARG A 35 -18.45 -1.05 -10.86
N GLU A 36 -18.63 0.15 -10.30
CA GLU A 36 -17.57 1.11 -9.99
C GLU A 36 -16.43 0.48 -9.17
N TYR A 37 -16.74 -0.38 -8.20
CA TYR A 37 -15.73 -1.02 -7.35
C TYR A 37 -14.83 -2.00 -8.11
N LEU A 38 -15.42 -2.77 -9.02
CA LEU A 38 -14.66 -3.67 -9.88
C LEU A 38 -13.76 -2.87 -10.83
N GLU A 39 -14.29 -1.78 -11.38
CA GLU A 39 -13.56 -0.91 -12.31
C GLU A 39 -12.39 -0.21 -11.61
N ILE A 40 -12.59 0.31 -10.40
CA ILE A 40 -11.52 0.87 -9.57
C ILE A 40 -10.47 -0.17 -9.24
N PHE A 41 -10.86 -1.38 -8.84
CA PHE A 41 -9.93 -2.47 -8.56
C PHE A 41 -9.07 -2.80 -9.77
N LEU A 42 -9.69 -2.98 -10.95
CA LEU A 42 -8.97 -3.30 -12.19
C LEU A 42 -8.06 -2.15 -12.64
N PHE A 43 -8.54 -0.91 -12.59
CA PHE A 43 -7.78 0.28 -12.97
C PHE A 43 -6.53 0.46 -12.10
N THR A 44 -6.69 0.44 -10.78
CA THR A 44 -5.60 0.62 -9.83
C THR A 44 -4.62 -0.56 -9.84
N SER A 45 -5.12 -1.79 -9.94
CA SER A 45 -4.28 -2.99 -10.16
C SER A 45 -3.46 -2.89 -11.44
N GLY A 46 -4.06 -2.41 -12.53
CA GLY A 46 -3.40 -2.27 -13.82
C GLY A 46 -2.23 -1.28 -13.75
N ILE A 47 -2.46 -0.09 -13.21
CA ILE A 47 -1.42 0.94 -13.05
C ILE A 47 -0.29 0.43 -12.15
N TRP A 48 -0.61 -0.17 -11.01
CA TRP A 48 0.43 -0.68 -10.10
C TRP A 48 1.22 -1.84 -10.68
N SER A 49 0.56 -2.73 -11.43
CA SER A 49 1.22 -3.84 -12.13
C SER A 49 2.23 -3.35 -13.16
N ILE A 50 1.87 -2.32 -13.93
CA ILE A 50 2.79 -1.68 -14.88
C ILE A 50 3.99 -1.12 -14.12
N PHE A 51 3.77 -0.43 -13.00
CA PHE A 51 4.84 0.12 -12.18
C PHE A 51 5.77 -0.96 -11.64
N GLU A 52 5.23 -2.05 -11.07
CA GLU A 52 6.04 -3.15 -10.52
C GLU A 52 6.84 -3.88 -11.61
N VAL A 53 6.25 -4.07 -12.79
CA VAL A 53 6.96 -4.64 -13.94
C VAL A 53 8.08 -3.70 -14.38
N LEU A 54 7.85 -2.38 -14.47
CA LEU A 54 8.87 -1.40 -14.82
C LEU A 54 9.98 -1.32 -13.76
N ALA A 55 9.63 -1.32 -12.48
CA ALA A 55 10.59 -1.29 -11.38
C ALA A 55 11.46 -2.56 -11.37
N TRP A 56 10.91 -3.70 -11.79
CA TRP A 56 11.66 -4.92 -12.00
C TRP A 56 12.59 -4.83 -13.23
N THR A 57 12.07 -4.48 -14.41
CA THR A 57 12.86 -4.47 -15.66
C THR A 57 13.98 -3.43 -15.64
N THR A 58 13.79 -2.32 -14.94
CA THR A 58 14.81 -1.26 -14.78
C THR A 58 15.82 -1.54 -13.66
N GLY A 59 15.67 -2.66 -12.93
CA GLY A 59 16.55 -3.00 -11.83
C GLY A 59 16.41 -2.08 -10.61
N MET A 60 15.38 -1.23 -10.53
CA MET A 60 15.10 -0.40 -9.35
C MET A 60 14.85 -1.23 -8.09
N ARG A 61 14.44 -2.51 -8.24
CA ARG A 61 14.33 -3.49 -7.16
C ARG A 61 15.65 -4.22 -6.83
N GLY A 62 16.79 -3.82 -7.40
CA GLY A 62 18.13 -4.19 -6.96
C GLY A 62 18.51 -5.68 -7.02
N GLY A 63 17.86 -6.48 -7.88
CA GLY A 63 18.08 -7.94 -7.89
C GLY A 63 17.49 -8.68 -6.67
N GLU A 64 16.92 -7.96 -5.70
CA GLU A 64 16.21 -8.48 -4.52
C GLU A 64 14.78 -8.91 -4.85
N VAL A 65 14.49 -9.27 -6.10
CA VAL A 65 13.32 -10.12 -6.39
C VAL A 65 13.70 -11.53 -5.94
N ILE A 66 13.75 -11.70 -4.62
CA ILE A 66 13.83 -12.99 -3.95
C ILE A 66 12.79 -13.88 -4.62
N LYS A 67 13.25 -15.05 -5.09
CA LYS A 67 12.49 -16.03 -5.88
C LYS A 67 11.04 -16.02 -5.40
N PRO A 68 10.11 -15.44 -6.18
CA PRO A 68 8.79 -15.16 -5.67
C PRO A 68 8.08 -16.49 -5.47
N ASN A 69 8.06 -16.94 -4.22
CA ASN A 69 7.45 -18.21 -3.86
C ASN A 69 6.04 -17.93 -3.37
N LEU A 70 5.04 -18.42 -4.11
CA LEU A 70 3.64 -18.39 -3.71
C LEU A 70 3.25 -19.80 -3.28
N MET A 71 2.94 -20.01 -2.01
CA MET A 71 2.55 -21.32 -1.46
C MET A 71 3.57 -22.44 -1.78
N GLY A 72 4.87 -22.13 -1.74
CA GLY A 72 5.94 -23.09 -2.05
C GLY A 72 6.23 -23.27 -3.55
N LEU A 73 5.48 -22.60 -4.44
CA LEU A 73 5.75 -22.60 -5.88
C LEU A 73 6.61 -21.41 -6.28
N THR A 74 7.75 -21.66 -6.91
CA THR A 74 8.58 -20.60 -7.49
C THR A 74 7.92 -20.03 -8.74
N LEU A 75 7.46 -18.79 -8.64
CA LEU A 75 6.87 -18.04 -9.75
C LEU A 75 7.94 -17.42 -10.63
N HIS A 76 7.59 -17.19 -11.89
CA HIS A 76 8.37 -16.34 -12.78
C HIS A 76 8.36 -14.89 -12.25
N PRO A 77 9.50 -14.17 -12.25
CA PRO A 77 9.59 -12.80 -11.71
C PRO A 77 8.56 -11.81 -12.28
N LEU A 78 8.28 -11.91 -13.58
CA LEU A 78 7.25 -11.09 -14.23
C LEU A 78 5.85 -11.33 -13.65
N ILE A 79 5.48 -12.60 -13.41
CA ILE A 79 4.18 -12.97 -12.85
C ILE A 79 4.08 -12.45 -11.42
N ALA A 80 5.17 -12.55 -10.66
CA ALA A 80 5.21 -12.03 -9.29
C ALA A 80 5.13 -10.50 -9.21
N ALA A 81 5.78 -9.79 -10.15
CA ALA A 81 5.66 -8.34 -10.26
C ALA A 81 4.20 -7.94 -10.59
N PHE A 82 3.56 -8.64 -11.52
CA PHE A 82 2.14 -8.42 -11.84
C PHE A 82 1.22 -8.70 -10.64
N LEU A 83 1.38 -9.84 -9.96
CA LEU A 83 0.60 -10.18 -8.76
C LEU A 83 0.87 -9.22 -7.60
N ARG A 84 2.03 -8.57 -7.55
CA ARG A 84 2.30 -7.46 -6.63
C ARG A 84 1.47 -6.24 -6.98
N GLY A 85 1.50 -5.87 -8.25
CA GLY A 85 0.66 -4.88 -8.87
C GLY A 85 -0.79 -4.98 -8.41
N LEU A 86 -1.36 -6.16 -8.68
CA LEU A 86 -2.72 -6.50 -8.30
C LEU A 86 -2.95 -6.39 -6.79
N SER A 87 -1.97 -6.84 -5.99
CA SER A 87 -2.16 -6.92 -4.55
C SER A 87 -2.00 -5.62 -3.76
N GLU A 88 -1.03 -4.80 -4.14
CA GLU A 88 -0.79 -3.49 -3.52
C GLU A 88 -1.70 -2.42 -4.13
N GLY A 89 -1.88 -2.41 -5.46
CA GLY A 89 -2.72 -1.41 -6.15
C GLY A 89 -4.21 -1.62 -5.94
N GLY A 90 -4.75 -2.77 -6.35
CA GLY A 90 -6.19 -3.02 -6.33
C GLY A 90 -6.76 -3.30 -4.95
N GLY A 91 -6.14 -4.26 -4.24
CA GLY A 91 -6.65 -4.75 -2.97
C GLY A 91 -6.72 -3.68 -1.89
N PHE A 92 -5.65 -2.90 -1.72
CA PHE A 92 -5.64 -1.79 -0.75
C PHE A 92 -6.53 -0.63 -1.19
N THR A 93 -6.52 -0.24 -2.46
CA THR A 93 -7.33 0.90 -2.89
C THR A 93 -8.83 0.63 -2.72
N LEU A 94 -9.30 -0.56 -3.14
CA LEU A 94 -10.71 -0.90 -3.08
C LEU A 94 -11.23 -1.00 -1.64
N ILE A 95 -10.50 -1.63 -0.73
CA ILE A 95 -10.99 -1.80 0.65
C ILE A 95 -11.11 -0.46 1.39
N HIS A 96 -10.19 0.47 1.14
CA HIS A 96 -10.27 1.80 1.75
C HIS A 96 -11.47 2.58 1.23
N LEU A 97 -11.75 2.50 -0.08
CA LEU A 97 -12.94 3.13 -0.64
C LEU A 97 -14.22 2.52 -0.08
N LEU A 98 -14.31 1.18 -0.02
CA LEU A 98 -15.43 0.48 0.58
C LEU A 98 -15.62 0.87 2.06
N PHE A 99 -14.54 1.01 2.83
CA PHE A 99 -14.59 1.48 4.21
C PHE A 99 -15.16 2.90 4.30
N VAL A 100 -14.70 3.82 3.46
CA VAL A 100 -15.21 5.21 3.44
C VAL A 100 -16.68 5.25 3.12
N ASP A 101 -17.09 4.55 2.06
CA ASP A 101 -18.48 4.51 1.63
C ASP A 101 -19.37 3.83 2.67
N CYS A 102 -18.84 2.84 3.39
CA CYS A 102 -19.53 2.13 4.46
C CYS A 102 -19.76 2.97 5.72
N TYR A 103 -18.70 3.56 6.25
CA TYR A 103 -18.66 4.02 7.65
C TYR A 103 -18.61 5.53 7.80
N ILE A 104 -18.09 6.23 6.78
CA ILE A 104 -17.92 7.69 6.86
C ILE A 104 -19.04 8.39 6.10
N ILE A 105 -19.37 7.88 4.91
CA ILE A 105 -20.43 8.43 4.07
C ILE A 105 -21.78 7.76 4.36
N GLU A 106 -21.79 6.66 5.13
CA GLU A 106 -22.99 5.90 5.50
C GLU A 106 -23.83 5.49 4.27
N SER A 107 -23.17 5.10 3.19
CA SER A 107 -23.86 4.55 2.03
C SER A 107 -24.49 3.20 2.40
N LYS A 108 -25.67 2.91 1.84
CA LYS A 108 -26.40 1.64 2.05
C LYS A 108 -25.67 0.39 1.52
N GLN A 109 -24.46 0.53 0.98
CA GLN A 109 -23.70 -0.55 0.37
C GLN A 109 -22.85 -1.35 1.37
N CYS A 110 -22.91 -1.01 2.67
CA CYS A 110 -22.13 -1.73 3.65
C CYS A 110 -22.69 -3.11 3.99
N THR A 111 -22.00 -4.15 3.54
CA THR A 111 -22.30 -5.54 3.93
C THR A 111 -21.43 -5.95 5.13
N THR A 112 -21.95 -6.85 5.96
CA THR A 112 -21.22 -7.48 7.08
C THR A 112 -19.88 -8.07 6.65
N TRP A 113 -19.74 -8.45 5.37
CA TRP A 113 -18.52 -9.00 4.83
C TRP A 113 -17.43 -7.93 4.55
N VAL A 114 -17.78 -6.68 4.21
CA VAL A 114 -16.80 -5.58 4.13
C VAL A 114 -16.17 -5.32 5.51
N HIS A 115 -16.96 -5.41 6.57
CA HIS A 115 -16.49 -5.37 7.96
C HIS A 115 -15.47 -6.48 8.25
N TRP A 116 -15.85 -7.75 8.04
CA TRP A 116 -15.01 -8.89 8.40
C TRP A 116 -13.76 -8.99 7.53
N SER A 117 -13.86 -8.64 6.26
CA SER A 117 -12.72 -8.59 5.34
C SER A 117 -11.74 -7.51 5.80
N TRP A 118 -12.21 -6.31 6.15
CA TRP A 118 -11.38 -5.24 6.70
C TRP A 118 -10.68 -5.63 8.02
N ILE A 119 -11.41 -6.19 8.97
CA ILE A 119 -10.84 -6.69 10.25
C ILE A 119 -9.82 -7.81 9.97
N GLY A 120 -10.18 -8.78 9.13
CA GLY A 120 -9.33 -9.90 8.76
C GLY A 120 -8.03 -9.48 8.09
N MET A 121 -8.07 -8.48 7.21
CA MET A 121 -6.87 -7.89 6.58
C MET A 121 -5.94 -7.28 7.64
N ASN A 122 -6.48 -6.48 8.56
CA ASN A 122 -5.71 -5.87 9.63
C ASN A 122 -5.07 -6.92 10.54
N ILE A 123 -5.83 -7.95 10.92
CA ILE A 123 -5.32 -9.05 11.76
C ILE A 123 -4.27 -9.87 11.01
N ALA A 124 -4.45 -10.15 9.72
CA ALA A 124 -3.49 -10.93 8.93
C ALA A 124 -2.19 -10.16 8.70
N LEU A 125 -2.28 -8.88 8.32
CA LEU A 125 -1.11 -7.99 8.23
C LEU A 125 -0.41 -7.90 9.58
N PHE A 126 -1.16 -7.66 10.67
CA PHE A 126 -0.64 -7.58 12.04
C PHE A 126 0.04 -8.87 12.48
N GLY A 127 -0.66 -10.00 12.36
CA GLY A 127 -0.16 -11.29 12.80
C GLY A 127 1.08 -11.72 12.03
N VAL A 128 1.10 -11.58 10.70
CA VAL A 128 2.23 -12.01 9.88
C VAL A 128 3.47 -11.16 10.16
N ASP A 129 3.34 -9.83 10.19
CA ASP A 129 4.49 -8.95 10.38
C ASP A 129 5.04 -9.00 11.81
N VAL A 130 4.16 -9.10 12.83
CA VAL A 130 4.59 -9.22 14.23
C VAL A 130 5.24 -10.57 14.51
N ILE A 131 4.63 -11.68 14.08
CA ILE A 131 5.20 -13.02 14.27
C ILE A 131 6.55 -13.12 13.54
N ALA A 132 6.60 -12.74 12.27
CA ALA A 132 7.85 -12.84 11.51
C ALA A 132 8.96 -11.95 12.09
N SER A 133 8.63 -10.79 12.66
CA SER A 133 9.59 -9.90 13.30
C SER A 133 10.10 -10.40 14.66
N ILE A 134 9.24 -11.04 15.46
CA ILE A 134 9.63 -11.61 16.76
C ILE A 134 10.50 -12.86 16.58
N TYR A 135 10.13 -13.75 15.66
CA TYR A 135 10.81 -15.03 15.48
C TYR A 135 12.04 -14.97 14.57
N TYR A 136 12.16 -13.94 13.72
CA TYR A 136 13.30 -13.78 12.81
C TYR A 136 13.93 -12.36 12.86
N PRO A 137 14.37 -11.88 14.04
CA PRO A 137 14.77 -10.49 14.28
C PRO A 137 16.00 -10.04 13.47
N ASN A 138 16.81 -10.98 12.98
CA ASN A 138 18.02 -10.69 12.19
C ASN A 138 17.80 -10.88 10.68
N SER A 139 16.58 -11.19 10.24
CA SER A 139 16.24 -11.28 8.82
C SER A 139 15.77 -9.92 8.30
N ILE A 140 16.70 -9.12 7.78
CA ILE A 140 16.36 -7.90 7.06
C ILE A 140 15.73 -8.29 5.73
N SER A 141 14.47 -7.92 5.53
CA SER A 141 13.72 -8.28 4.32
C SER A 141 13.67 -7.19 3.27
N SER A 142 13.68 -5.94 3.72
CA SER A 142 13.56 -4.79 2.83
C SER A 142 14.20 -3.58 3.48
N VAL A 143 15.03 -2.90 2.70
CA VAL A 143 15.59 -1.60 3.02
C VAL A 143 15.06 -0.59 2.01
N ARG A 144 14.41 0.47 2.48
CA ARG A 144 13.88 1.54 1.62
C ARG A 144 14.63 2.83 1.88
N ASP A 145 15.22 3.39 0.83
CA ASP A 145 15.80 4.73 0.85
C ASP A 145 14.69 5.79 0.70
N MET A 146 14.44 6.53 1.79
CA MET A 146 13.43 7.59 1.85
C MET A 146 13.90 8.90 1.21
N THR A 147 15.17 9.00 0.85
CA THR A 147 15.76 10.16 0.17
C THR A 147 16.05 9.92 -1.30
N ALA A 148 15.74 8.71 -1.82
CA ALA A 148 15.88 8.37 -3.22
C ALA A 148 15.13 9.39 -4.09
N PRO A 149 15.83 10.22 -4.90
CA PRO A 149 15.21 11.36 -5.58
C PRO A 149 14.12 10.93 -6.56
N ALA A 150 14.27 9.75 -7.18
CA ALA A 150 13.30 9.23 -8.14
C ALA A 150 11.96 8.85 -7.47
N SER A 151 12.01 8.06 -6.39
CA SER A 151 10.81 7.65 -5.65
C SER A 151 10.09 8.84 -5.02
N PHE A 152 10.86 9.77 -4.44
CA PHE A 152 10.30 11.00 -3.86
C PHE A 152 9.61 11.86 -4.92
N ARG A 153 10.27 12.12 -6.06
CA ARG A 153 9.68 12.89 -7.16
C ARG A 153 8.43 12.23 -7.72
N PHE A 154 8.43 10.91 -7.88
CA PHE A 154 7.29 10.16 -8.37
C PHE A 154 6.09 10.27 -7.43
N VAL A 155 6.30 10.06 -6.14
CA VAL A 155 5.24 10.19 -5.14
C VAL A 155 4.73 11.62 -5.09
N CYS A 156 5.61 12.63 -5.01
CA CYS A 156 5.19 14.03 -5.07
C CYS A 156 4.41 14.37 -6.34
N PHE A 157 4.84 13.86 -7.50
CA PHE A 157 4.13 14.03 -8.76
C PHE A 157 2.71 13.43 -8.68
N LEU A 158 2.57 12.19 -8.21
CA LEU A 158 1.27 11.55 -8.05
C LEU A 158 0.38 12.31 -7.07
N VAL A 159 0.92 12.78 -5.95
CA VAL A 159 0.14 13.56 -4.96
C VAL A 159 -0.31 14.89 -5.51
N ILE A 160 0.56 15.62 -6.20
CA ILE A 160 0.20 16.90 -6.84
C ILE A 160 -0.85 16.64 -7.91
N LEU A 161 -0.64 15.64 -8.78
CA LEU A 161 -1.58 15.27 -9.83
C LEU A 161 -2.93 14.85 -9.24
N GLY A 162 -2.94 13.96 -8.25
CA GLY A 162 -4.14 13.51 -7.55
C GLY A 162 -4.87 14.65 -6.86
N GLY A 163 -4.13 15.57 -6.22
CA GLY A 163 -4.69 16.79 -5.62
C GLY A 163 -5.34 17.70 -6.65
N LEU A 164 -4.64 18.03 -7.74
CA LEU A 164 -5.15 18.84 -8.85
C LEU A 164 -6.40 18.22 -9.47
N VAL A 165 -6.37 16.91 -9.71
CA VAL A 165 -7.51 16.16 -10.23
C VAL A 165 -8.68 16.17 -9.24
N THR A 166 -8.42 16.04 -7.95
CA THR A 166 -9.48 16.06 -6.92
C THR A 166 -10.25 17.39 -6.93
N TYR A 167 -9.60 18.52 -7.26
CA TYR A 167 -10.27 19.82 -7.38
C TYR A 167 -11.24 19.92 -8.57
N THR A 168 -11.10 19.07 -9.59
CA THR A 168 -12.01 19.05 -10.76
C THR A 168 -13.19 18.09 -10.58
N LEU A 169 -13.20 17.30 -9.51
CA LEU A 169 -14.24 16.32 -9.24
C LEU A 169 -15.46 16.95 -8.54
N PRO A 170 -16.68 16.38 -8.72
CA PRO A 170 -17.84 16.76 -7.94
C PRO A 170 -17.57 16.62 -6.44
N LYS A 171 -18.18 17.50 -5.64
CA LYS A 171 -18.00 17.57 -4.18
C LYS A 171 -18.09 16.20 -3.50
N TYR A 172 -19.01 15.34 -3.94
CA TYR A 172 -19.19 14.00 -3.41
C TYR A 172 -17.98 13.08 -3.65
N GLN A 173 -17.43 13.04 -4.86
CA GLN A 173 -16.24 12.22 -5.20
C GLN A 173 -14.98 12.78 -4.53
N ALA A 174 -14.82 14.10 -4.50
CA ALA A 174 -13.73 14.74 -3.79
C ALA A 174 -13.75 14.40 -2.29
N LEU A 175 -14.95 14.39 -1.67
CA LEU A 175 -15.13 14.00 -0.28
C LEU A 175 -14.77 12.53 -0.05
N ARG A 176 -15.16 11.61 -0.95
CA ARG A 176 -14.76 10.19 -0.90
C ARG A 176 -13.24 10.02 -0.89
N ILE A 177 -12.52 10.73 -1.76
CA ILE A 177 -11.06 10.67 -1.83
C ILE A 177 -10.42 11.18 -0.54
N TRP A 178 -10.85 12.35 -0.04
CA TRP A 178 -10.30 12.90 1.21
C TRP A 178 -10.54 11.99 2.41
N ASN A 179 -11.74 11.41 2.47
CA ASN A 179 -12.07 10.44 3.50
C ASN A 179 -11.37 9.09 3.29
N CYS A 180 -10.82 8.78 2.12
CA CYS A 180 -9.86 7.69 1.96
C CYS A 180 -8.49 8.09 2.51
N VAL A 181 -7.97 9.26 2.13
CA VAL A 181 -6.63 9.72 2.51
C VAL A 181 -6.45 9.73 4.02
N VAL A 182 -7.35 10.37 4.76
CA VAL A 182 -7.19 10.64 6.20
C VAL A 182 -7.08 9.36 7.04
N PRO A 183 -8.04 8.41 7.03
CA PRO A 183 -7.94 7.17 7.80
C PRO A 183 -6.82 6.27 7.28
N THR A 184 -6.59 6.18 5.96
CA THR A 184 -5.45 5.42 5.42
C THR A 184 -4.13 5.97 5.96
N THR A 185 -4.01 7.30 6.02
CA THR A 185 -2.80 7.98 6.55
C THR A 185 -2.60 7.70 8.01
N TRP A 186 -3.60 8.02 8.83
CA TRP A 186 -3.40 8.08 10.26
C TRP A 186 -3.46 6.70 10.91
N ILE A 187 -4.39 5.86 10.47
CA ILE A 187 -4.60 4.53 11.05
C ILE A 187 -3.59 3.54 10.45
N PHE A 188 -3.49 3.47 9.13
CA PHE A 188 -2.68 2.46 8.44
C PHE A 188 -1.27 2.91 8.09
N GLY A 189 -1.08 4.19 7.81
CA GLY A 189 0.22 4.72 7.50
C GLY A 189 1.03 4.91 8.77
N VAL A 190 0.64 5.91 9.54
CA VAL A 190 1.38 6.42 10.70
C VAL A 190 1.22 5.50 11.91
N GLY A 191 -0.01 5.13 12.27
CA GLY A 191 -0.30 4.28 13.43
C GLY A 191 0.39 2.92 13.34
N TRP A 192 0.27 2.26 12.19
CA TRP A 192 0.95 1.00 11.89
C TRP A 192 2.47 1.08 11.98
N ASN A 193 3.06 2.08 11.32
CA ASN A 193 4.49 2.32 11.32
C ASN A 193 5.02 2.56 12.74
N ALA A 194 4.30 3.37 13.53
CA ALA A 194 4.65 3.64 14.92
C ALA A 194 4.58 2.36 15.76
N LEU A 195 3.53 1.54 15.61
CA LEU A 195 3.39 0.29 16.34
C LEU A 195 4.51 -0.71 16.03
N LEU A 196 4.81 -0.95 14.76
CA LEU A 196 5.92 -1.84 14.37
C LEU A 196 7.28 -1.31 14.85
N TYR A 197 7.45 0.01 14.88
CA TYR A 197 8.65 0.63 15.46
C TYR A 197 8.76 0.33 16.97
N PHE A 198 7.67 0.49 17.74
CA PHE A 198 7.67 0.19 19.17
C PHE A 198 7.88 -1.30 19.48
N LEU A 199 7.40 -2.19 18.61
CA LEU A 199 7.60 -3.64 18.73
C LEU A 199 9.01 -4.10 18.27
N GLY A 200 9.87 -3.18 17.79
CA GLY A 200 11.21 -3.51 17.29
C GLY A 200 11.21 -4.23 15.93
N ALA A 201 10.06 -4.29 15.26
CA ALA A 201 9.87 -4.90 13.94
C ALA A 201 10.29 -3.97 12.78
N ARG A 202 10.49 -2.68 13.06
CA ARG A 202 10.84 -1.66 12.08
C ARG A 202 11.90 -0.72 12.62
N TRP A 203 12.93 -0.46 11.83
CA TRP A 203 14.07 0.39 12.22
C TRP A 203 14.23 1.54 11.24
N VAL A 204 14.66 2.69 11.77
CA VAL A 204 15.02 3.86 10.97
C VAL A 204 16.48 4.19 11.20
N SER A 205 17.27 4.16 10.13
CA SER A 205 18.72 4.33 10.18
C SER A 205 19.20 5.34 9.15
N ASN A 206 20.29 6.05 9.45
CA ASN A 206 21.00 6.86 8.47
C ASN A 206 22.22 6.13 7.85
N LYS A 207 22.44 4.86 8.22
CA LYS A 207 23.49 3.97 7.73
C LYS A 207 22.94 2.58 7.41
N LYS A 208 23.35 2.00 6.28
CA LYS A 208 22.74 0.79 5.73
C LYS A 208 22.89 -0.44 6.62
N ASP A 209 24.06 -0.72 7.21
CA ASP A 209 24.28 -1.97 7.98
C ASP A 209 25.29 -1.81 9.14
N GLY A 210 24.90 -1.13 10.21
CA GLY A 210 25.72 -0.93 11.43
C GLY A 210 25.10 0.06 12.41
N LEU A 211 23.86 -0.24 12.79
CA LEU A 211 22.76 0.62 13.20
C LEU A 211 23.09 1.81 14.13
N SER A 212 23.33 2.98 13.54
CA SER A 212 23.12 4.26 14.22
C SER A 212 21.69 4.74 13.97
N LYS A 213 20.87 4.79 15.03
CA LYS A 213 19.51 5.32 14.95
C LYS A 213 19.54 6.76 14.42
N ALA A 214 18.62 7.08 13.51
CA ALA A 214 18.43 8.46 13.09
C ALA A 214 18.02 9.33 14.31
N PRO A 215 18.26 10.65 14.33
CA PRO A 215 17.72 11.53 15.36
C PRO A 215 16.19 11.41 15.47
N PRO A 216 15.59 11.62 16.66
CA PRO A 216 14.16 11.39 16.90
C PRO A 216 13.22 12.04 15.86
N LEU A 217 13.48 13.31 15.49
CA LEU A 217 12.68 14.01 14.49
C LEU A 217 12.73 13.35 13.11
N GLN A 218 13.90 12.81 12.72
CA GLN A 218 14.05 12.10 11.45
C GLN A 218 13.40 10.71 11.49
N GLN A 219 13.38 10.05 12.65
CA GLN A 219 12.64 8.80 12.82
C GLN A 219 11.14 9.04 12.62
N ILE A 220 10.60 10.08 13.28
CA ILE A 220 9.20 10.48 13.14
C ILE A 220 8.91 10.82 11.67
N ALA A 221 9.74 11.67 11.04
CA ALA A 221 9.57 12.03 9.64
C ALA A 221 9.62 10.82 8.68
N GLY A 222 10.50 9.84 8.93
CA GLY A 222 10.56 8.60 8.15
C GLY A 222 9.28 7.78 8.27
N LEU A 223 8.76 7.58 9.49
CA LEU A 223 7.51 6.86 9.72
C LEU A 223 6.31 7.56 9.08
N PHE A 224 6.25 8.90 9.18
CA PHE A 224 5.24 9.69 8.49
C PHE A 224 5.37 9.62 6.98
N PHE A 225 6.59 9.64 6.44
CA PHE A 225 6.80 9.54 4.99
C PHE A 225 6.34 8.19 4.43
N ASP A 226 6.75 7.08 5.04
CA ASP A 226 6.32 5.73 4.62
C ASP A 226 4.79 5.57 4.73
N GLY A 227 4.19 6.08 5.81
CA GLY A 227 2.75 5.96 6.03
C GLY A 227 1.86 6.91 5.21
N PHE A 228 2.21 8.20 5.19
CA PHE A 228 1.43 9.24 4.54
C PHE A 228 1.66 9.26 3.04
N PHE A 229 2.93 9.32 2.63
CA PHE A 229 3.29 9.59 1.25
C PHE A 229 3.24 8.32 0.39
N GLU A 230 3.75 7.19 0.86
CA GLU A 230 3.82 5.98 0.02
C GLU A 230 2.49 5.23 -0.03
N VAL A 231 1.84 5.02 1.11
CA VAL A 231 0.61 4.21 1.19
C VAL A 231 -0.62 5.06 0.84
N SER A 232 -0.81 6.16 1.55
CA SER A 232 -2.13 6.83 1.57
C SER A 232 -2.34 7.77 0.40
N ALA A 233 -1.32 8.57 0.11
CA ALA A 233 -1.42 9.59 -0.92
C ALA A 233 -1.39 8.99 -2.33
N VAL A 234 -0.68 7.87 -2.53
CA VAL A 234 -0.64 7.19 -3.82
C VAL A 234 -1.97 6.51 -4.14
N TYR A 235 -2.53 5.70 -3.24
CA TYR A 235 -3.81 5.03 -3.48
C TYR A 235 -4.95 6.02 -3.70
N ALA A 236 -5.01 7.08 -2.91
CA ALA A 236 -6.00 8.14 -3.11
C ALA A 236 -5.85 8.85 -4.47
N SER A 237 -4.61 9.06 -4.93
CA SER A 237 -4.35 9.65 -6.25
C SER A 237 -4.81 8.73 -7.38
N LEU A 238 -4.68 7.40 -7.22
CA LEU A 238 -5.21 6.44 -8.19
C LEU A 238 -6.75 6.45 -8.23
N ILE A 239 -7.43 6.58 -7.09
CA ILE A 239 -8.89 6.76 -7.03
C ILE A 239 -9.29 8.07 -7.74
N ALA A 240 -8.57 9.17 -7.47
CA ALA A 240 -8.82 10.45 -8.10
C ALA A 240 -8.70 10.38 -9.62
N LEU A 241 -7.62 9.74 -10.11
CA LEU A 241 -7.40 9.53 -11.53
C LEU A 241 -8.51 8.68 -12.17
N TYR A 242 -8.98 7.64 -11.48
CA TYR A 242 -10.12 6.84 -11.94
C TYR A 242 -11.36 7.71 -12.12
N PHE A 243 -11.78 8.44 -11.08
CA PHE A 243 -13.00 9.27 -11.16
C PHE A 243 -12.90 10.34 -12.24
N ALA A 244 -11.72 10.93 -12.45
CA ALA A 244 -11.53 11.88 -13.53
C ALA A 244 -11.59 11.22 -14.90
N SER A 245 -11.03 10.01 -15.06
CA SER A 245 -11.11 9.27 -16.32
C SER A 245 -12.55 8.98 -16.74
N THR A 246 -13.46 8.78 -15.78
CA THR A 246 -14.89 8.54 -16.04
C THR A 246 -15.69 9.81 -16.37
N GLN A 247 -15.13 11.01 -16.22
CA GLN A 247 -15.83 12.25 -16.61
C GLN A 247 -15.82 12.51 -18.12
N PHE A 248 -14.97 11.80 -18.87
CA PHE A 248 -14.76 12.01 -20.30
C PHE A 248 -15.52 11.01 -21.20
N PHE A 249 -16.29 10.10 -20.61
CA PHE A 249 -17.09 9.07 -21.30
C PHE A 249 -18.53 9.09 -20.78
#